data_AF-W9V8E3-F1
#
_entry.id   AF-W9V8E3-F1
#
_cell.length_a   1.000
_cell.length_b   1.000
_cell.length_c   1.000
_cell.angle_alpha   90.00
_cell.angle_beta   90.00
_cell.angle_gamma   90.00
#
_symmetry.space_group_name_H-M   'P 1'
#
loop_
_entity.id
_entity.type
_entity.pdbx_description
1 polymer ?
#
loop_
_entity_poly.entity_id
_entity_poly.type
_entity_poly.pdbx_seq_one_letter_code
_entity_poly.pdbx_strand_id
1 'polypeptide(L)'
;MDVFCLGVKNALYKICEASEYPEILARIHSNPAESMERQHPSCARKLVEEALVYAKDLGFEPHADYRIARLIFGDIEGHACPASFLFGKNGKPFYVNGPNDTPAIQRRILKQLERRCGPGGYDYLMMVGDPVKLSG
;
A
#
# COMPACT_ATOMS: atom_id res chain seq x y z
N MET A 1 -2.11 0.41 0.45
CA MET A 1 -0.97 1.34 0.33
C MET A 1 0.06 1.03 1.40
N ASP A 2 1.33 1.36 1.14
CA ASP A 2 2.44 1.28 2.09
C ASP A 2 3.35 2.50 1.85
N VAL A 3 3.14 3.57 2.63
CA VAL A 3 3.92 4.80 2.51
C VAL A 3 5.31 4.68 3.16
N PHE A 4 5.57 3.61 3.90
CA PHE A 4 6.84 3.40 4.58
C PHE A 4 7.85 2.65 3.72
N CYS A 5 7.41 1.85 2.75
CA CYS A 5 8.30 1.05 1.93
C CYS A 5 7.76 0.77 0.53
N LEU A 6 6.69 -0.01 0.41
CA LEU A 6 6.34 -0.71 -0.84
C LEU A 6 5.44 0.08 -1.81
N GLY A 7 5.00 1.28 -1.44
CA GLY A 7 4.12 2.11 -2.27
C GLY A 7 2.74 1.48 -2.46
N VAL A 8 2.35 1.17 -3.70
CA VAL A 8 1.09 0.43 -3.96
C VAL A 8 1.32 -1.07 -3.74
N LYS A 9 1.34 -1.47 -2.46
CA LYS A 9 1.55 -2.86 -2.02
C LYS A 9 0.46 -3.83 -2.51
N ASN A 10 -0.79 -3.37 -2.51
CA ASN A 10 -1.95 -4.16 -2.91
C ASN A 10 -2.98 -3.25 -3.59
N ALA A 11 -3.70 -3.77 -4.56
CA ALA A 11 -4.71 -3.03 -5.32
C ALA A 11 -5.89 -3.95 -5.65
N LEU A 12 -7.11 -3.45 -5.44
CA LEU A 12 -8.36 -4.11 -5.79
C LEU A 12 -9.22 -3.13 -6.59
N TYR A 13 -9.91 -3.62 -7.61
CA TYR A 13 -10.91 -2.85 -8.35
C TYR A 13 -12.15 -3.70 -8.59
N LYS A 14 -13.30 -3.03 -8.67
CA LYS A 14 -14.56 -3.63 -9.11
C LYS A 14 -15.24 -2.64 -10.05
N ILE A 15 -15.58 -3.11 -11.25
CA ILE A 15 -16.47 -2.39 -12.16
C ILE A 15 -17.89 -2.80 -11.76
N CYS A 16 -18.74 -1.82 -11.49
CA CYS A 16 -20.11 -2.02 -11.02
C CYS A 16 -21.01 -0.92 -11.56
N GLU A 17 -22.31 -1.19 -11.57
CA GLU A 17 -23.30 -0.17 -11.86
C GLU A 17 -23.39 0.84 -10.71
N ALA A 18 -23.80 2.07 -11.01
CA ALA A 18 -23.94 3.11 -9.99
C ALA A 18 -24.91 2.71 -8.86
N SER A 19 -25.92 1.89 -9.18
CA SER A 19 -26.89 1.36 -8.22
C SER A 19 -26.29 0.36 -7.22
N GLU A 20 -25.21 -0.33 -7.58
CA GLU A 20 -24.54 -1.32 -6.71
C GLU A 20 -23.51 -0.68 -5.76
N TYR A 21 -23.06 0.54 -6.08
CA TYR A 21 -21.98 1.21 -5.37
C TYR A 21 -22.23 1.40 -3.86
N PRO A 22 -23.44 1.80 -3.38
CA PRO A 22 -23.70 1.96 -1.95
C PRO A 22 -23.54 0.66 -1.16
N GLU A 23 -23.97 -0.48 -1.71
CA GLU A 23 -23.85 -1.80 -1.06
C GLU A 23 -22.38 -2.24 -0.99
N ILE A 24 -21.63 -2.03 -2.07
CA ILE A 24 -20.18 -2.33 -2.12
C ILE A 24 -19.44 -1.51 -1.05
N LEU A 25 -19.74 -0.21 -0.94
CA LEU A 25 -19.15 0.65 0.10
C LEU A 25 -19.53 0.20 1.51
N ALA A 26 -20.78 -0.17 1.75
CA ALA A 26 -21.22 -0.65 3.06
C ALA A 26 -20.44 -1.91 3.50
N ARG A 27 -20.20 -2.85 2.57
CA ARG A 27 -19.40 -4.05 2.83
C ARG A 27 -17.93 -3.75 3.13
N ILE A 28 -17.36 -2.74 2.46
CA ILE A 28 -15.99 -2.28 2.74
C ILE A 28 -15.93 -1.67 4.15
N HIS A 29 -16.89 -0.80 4.49
CA HIS A 29 -16.97 -0.17 5.81
C HIS A 29 -17.26 -1.16 6.95
N SER A 30 -17.85 -2.33 6.68
CA SER A 30 -18.15 -3.32 7.72
C SER A 30 -16.94 -4.16 8.14
N ASN A 31 -15.76 -3.99 7.53
CA ASN A 31 -14.56 -4.73 7.92
C ASN A 31 -13.95 -4.15 9.20
N PRO A 32 -14.02 -4.83 10.37
CA PRO A 32 -13.51 -4.28 11.62
C PRO A 32 -11.97 -4.26 11.71
N ALA A 33 -11.28 -4.97 10.81
CA ALA A 33 -9.82 -5.02 10.79
C ALA A 33 -9.19 -3.81 10.08
N GLU A 34 -9.99 -3.01 9.38
CA GLU A 34 -9.52 -1.87 8.58
C GLU A 34 -10.27 -0.60 8.97
N SER A 35 -9.56 0.52 9.08
CA SER A 35 -10.16 1.83 9.20
C SER A 35 -10.11 2.55 7.85
N MET A 36 -11.20 3.26 7.54
CA MET A 36 -11.30 4.07 6.32
C MET A 36 -11.16 5.53 6.69
N GLU A 37 -10.26 6.23 6.00
CA GLU A 37 -10.04 7.65 6.19
C GLU A 37 -10.61 8.43 5.02
N ARG A 38 -11.37 9.49 5.32
CA ARG A 38 -11.87 10.39 4.28
C ARG A 38 -10.74 11.24 3.73
N GLN A 39 -10.55 11.22 2.42
CA GLN A 39 -9.52 11.98 1.74
C GLN A 39 -10.09 12.79 0.57
N HIS A 40 -9.52 13.97 0.33
CA HIS A 40 -9.83 14.73 -0.89
C HIS A 40 -9.29 13.97 -2.11
N PRO A 41 -10.03 13.86 -3.23
CA PRO A 41 -9.60 13.05 -4.37
C PRO A 41 -8.21 13.42 -4.92
N SER A 42 -7.91 14.72 -5.04
CA SER A 42 -6.57 15.18 -5.45
C SER A 42 -5.47 14.73 -4.48
N CYS A 43 -5.75 14.71 -3.18
CA CYS A 43 -4.77 14.27 -2.18
C CYS A 43 -4.60 12.77 -2.17
N ALA A 44 -5.67 12.00 -2.39
CA ALA A 44 -5.58 10.56 -2.59
C ALA A 44 -4.74 10.22 -3.82
N ARG A 45 -4.96 10.91 -4.95
CA ARG A 45 -4.15 10.73 -6.17
C ARG A 45 -2.68 11.06 -5.93
N LYS A 46 -2.39 12.26 -5.38
CA LYS A 46 -1.02 12.71 -5.07
C LYS A 46 -0.30 11.73 -4.15
N LEU A 47 -0.94 11.31 -3.06
CA LEU A 47 -0.39 10.33 -2.12
C LEU A 47 0.00 9.03 -2.83
N VAL A 48 -0.89 8.50 -3.67
CA VAL A 48 -0.64 7.25 -4.41
C VAL A 48 0.51 7.43 -5.41
N GLU A 49 0.50 8.49 -6.20
CA GLU A 49 1.53 8.75 -7.21
C GLU A 49 2.91 9.02 -6.59
N GLU A 50 2.99 9.80 -5.51
CA GLU A 50 4.26 10.02 -4.80
C GLU A 50 4.77 8.76 -4.09
N ALA A 51 3.87 7.94 -3.53
CA ALA A 51 4.24 6.64 -2.95
C ALA A 51 4.82 5.68 -4.00
N LEU A 52 4.32 5.72 -5.23
CA LEU A 52 4.87 4.94 -6.35
C LEU A 52 6.28 5.38 -6.71
N VAL A 53 6.51 6.69 -6.80
CA VAL A 53 7.85 7.23 -7.08
C VAL A 53 8.82 6.79 -6.00
N TYR A 54 8.45 6.96 -4.72
CA TYR A 54 9.27 6.52 -3.59
C TYR A 54 9.59 5.03 -3.65
N ALA A 55 8.59 4.17 -3.84
CA ALA A 55 8.80 2.72 -3.90
C ALA A 55 9.63 2.29 -5.12
N LYS A 56 9.47 2.97 -6.26
CA LYS A 56 10.26 2.74 -7.47
C LYS A 56 11.72 3.08 -7.27
N ASP A 57 12.04 4.14 -6.52
CA ASP A 57 13.41 4.48 -6.16
C ASP A 57 14.07 3.43 -5.26
N LEU A 58 13.28 2.64 -4.53
CA LEU A 58 13.71 1.47 -3.78
C LEU A 58 13.79 0.19 -4.64
N GLY A 59 13.32 0.25 -5.88
CA GLY A 59 13.26 -0.86 -6.83
C GLY A 59 12.06 -1.80 -6.65
N PHE A 60 10.95 -1.28 -6.12
CA PHE A 60 9.68 -1.99 -6.06
C PHE A 60 8.73 -1.50 -7.15
N GLU A 61 8.06 -2.46 -7.78
CA GLU A 61 6.97 -2.20 -8.72
C GLU A 61 5.63 -2.26 -7.98
N PRO A 62 4.61 -1.50 -8.41
CA PRO A 62 3.28 -1.58 -7.82
C PRO A 62 2.64 -2.95 -8.04
N HIS A 63 1.64 -3.26 -7.22
CA HIS A 63 0.75 -4.39 -7.46
C HIS A 63 0.19 -4.34 -8.89
N ALA A 64 0.15 -5.48 -9.58
CA ALA A 64 -0.18 -5.55 -11.01
C ALA A 64 -1.56 -4.93 -11.34
N ASP A 65 -2.54 -5.15 -10.45
CA ASP A 65 -3.90 -4.62 -10.61
C ASP A 65 -3.98 -3.11 -10.48
N TYR A 66 -2.94 -2.44 -9.97
CA TYR A 66 -2.88 -0.98 -9.94
C TYR A 66 -2.99 -0.38 -11.35
N ARG A 67 -2.53 -1.09 -12.39
CA ARG A 67 -2.68 -0.67 -13.79
C ARG A 67 -4.13 -0.37 -14.15
N ILE A 68 -5.07 -1.11 -13.58
CA ILE A 68 -6.51 -0.93 -13.78
C ILE A 68 -7.09 -0.04 -12.68
N ALA A 69 -6.76 -0.29 -11.41
CA ALA A 69 -7.32 0.46 -10.29
C ALA A 69 -7.05 1.97 -10.38
N ARG A 70 -5.91 2.39 -10.94
CA ARG A 70 -5.57 3.82 -11.13
C ARG A 70 -6.55 4.59 -12.02
N LEU A 71 -7.36 3.90 -12.82
CA LEU A 71 -8.36 4.54 -13.69
C LEU A 71 -9.45 5.27 -12.89
N ILE A 72 -9.64 4.91 -11.60
CA ILE A 72 -10.59 5.59 -10.71
C ILE A 72 -10.29 7.10 -10.56
N PHE A 73 -9.04 7.52 -10.79
CA PHE A 73 -8.66 8.92 -10.68
C PHE A 73 -9.13 9.78 -11.84
N GLY A 74 -9.45 9.20 -13.01
CA GLY A 74 -9.93 9.95 -14.16
C GLY A 74 -9.10 11.21 -14.46
N ASP A 75 -9.77 12.35 -14.49
CA ASP A 75 -9.25 13.69 -14.74
C ASP A 75 -8.81 14.45 -13.47
N ILE A 76 -8.90 13.84 -12.28
CA ILE A 76 -8.54 14.49 -11.02
C ILE A 76 -7.08 14.93 -11.05
N GLU A 77 -6.82 16.23 -10.87
CA GLU A 77 -5.46 16.75 -10.81
C GLU A 77 -4.84 16.51 -9.41
N GLY A 78 -3.78 15.69 -9.34
CA GLY A 78 -3.08 15.40 -8.09
C GLY A 78 -2.36 16.61 -7.52
N HIS A 79 -1.77 17.45 -8.37
CA HIS A 79 -1.04 18.67 -7.97
C HIS A 79 -1.93 19.73 -7.31
N ALA A 80 -3.26 19.63 -7.44
CA ALA A 80 -4.19 20.49 -6.72
C ALA A 80 -4.21 20.22 -5.19
N CYS A 81 -3.63 19.10 -4.74
CA CYS A 81 -3.48 18.83 -3.31
C CYS A 81 -2.35 19.67 -2.68
N PRO A 82 -2.65 20.52 -1.67
CA PRO A 82 -1.64 21.36 -1.01
C PRO A 82 -0.81 20.58 0.03
N ALA A 83 -1.24 19.38 0.42
CA ALA A 83 -0.54 18.59 1.43
C ALA A 83 0.80 18.07 0.90
N SER A 84 1.81 18.02 1.77
CA SER A 84 3.06 17.31 1.54
C SER A 84 3.02 15.98 2.28
N PHE A 85 3.44 14.91 1.62
CA PHE A 85 3.53 13.59 2.22
C PHE A 85 4.98 13.23 2.53
N LEU A 86 5.18 12.55 3.65
CA LEU A 86 6.47 11.98 4.01
C LEU A 86 6.41 10.47 3.80
N PHE A 87 7.46 9.94 3.19
CA PHE A 87 7.62 8.52 2.91
C PHE A 87 8.76 7.93 3.70
N GLY A 88 8.67 6.64 4.00
CA GLY A 88 9.56 6.00 4.96
C GLY A 88 9.22 6.38 6.40
N LYS A 89 10.06 5.92 7.32
CA LYS A 89 9.97 6.20 8.75
C LYS A 89 11.36 6.56 9.25
N ASN A 90 11.47 7.68 9.97
CA ASN A 90 12.75 8.20 10.46
C ASN A 90 13.81 8.37 9.36
N GLY A 91 13.39 8.78 8.16
CA GLY A 91 14.28 9.04 7.03
C GLY A 91 14.77 7.80 6.26
N LYS A 92 14.22 6.60 6.54
CA LYS A 92 14.58 5.36 5.83
C LYS A 92 13.35 4.48 5.52
N PRO A 93 13.47 3.52 4.58
CA PRO A 93 12.42 2.53 4.35
C PRO A 93 12.15 1.71 5.61
N PHE A 94 10.87 1.50 5.91
CA PHE A 94 10.43 0.68 7.03
C PHE A 94 9.42 -0.35 6.57
N TYR A 95 9.86 -1.60 6.44
CA TYR A 95 9.02 -2.69 5.97
C TYR A 95 8.28 -3.40 7.11
N VAL A 96 6.96 -3.52 7.00
CA VAL A 96 6.16 -4.38 7.89
C VAL A 96 5.52 -5.47 7.05
N ASN A 97 5.72 -6.74 7.42
CA ASN A 97 5.10 -7.84 6.71
C ASN A 97 3.58 -7.81 6.89
N GLY A 98 2.87 -7.88 5.77
CA GLY A 98 1.43 -8.04 5.74
C GLY A 98 1.02 -9.51 5.93
N PRO A 99 -0.26 -9.77 6.19
CA PRO A 99 -0.79 -11.13 6.34
C PRO A 99 -0.58 -12.01 5.09
N ASN A 100 -0.43 -11.40 3.91
CA ASN A 100 -0.24 -12.10 2.64
C ASN A 100 1.24 -12.22 2.21
N ASP A 101 2.18 -11.66 2.98
CA ASP A 101 3.60 -11.71 2.63
C ASP A 101 4.18 -13.06 3.07
N THR A 102 4.29 -14.00 2.14
CA THR A 102 4.92 -15.31 2.41
C THR A 102 6.39 -15.15 2.79
N PRO A 103 7.02 -16.12 3.49
CA PRO A 103 8.45 -16.05 3.80
C PRO A 103 9.36 -15.81 2.59
N ALA A 104 8.97 -16.30 1.41
CA ALA A 104 9.70 -16.04 0.17
C ALA A 104 9.60 -14.57 -0.28
N ILE A 105 8.40 -13.98 -0.19
CA ILE A 105 8.16 -12.56 -0.48
C ILE A 105 8.95 -11.69 0.51
N GLN A 106 8.86 -12.00 1.80
CA GLN A 106 9.59 -11.28 2.86
C GLN A 106 11.11 -11.27 2.59
N ARG A 107 11.71 -12.44 2.31
CA ARG A 107 13.14 -12.53 1.97
C ARG A 107 13.50 -11.73 0.72
N ARG A 108 12.64 -11.75 -0.31
CA ARG A 108 12.86 -10.96 -1.54
C ARG A 108 12.88 -9.46 -1.24
N ILE A 109 11.93 -8.98 -0.45
CA ILE A 109 11.83 -7.56 -0.05
C ILE A 109 13.07 -7.15 0.74
N LEU A 110 13.44 -7.90 1.78
CA LEU A 110 14.62 -7.59 2.60
C LEU A 110 15.91 -7.61 1.78
N LYS A 111 16.07 -8.58 0.87
CA LYS A 111 17.23 -8.63 -0.03
C LYS A 111 17.28 -7.43 -0.99
N GLN A 112 16.13 -6.97 -1.47
CA GLN A 112 16.03 -5.78 -2.31
C GLN A 112 16.48 -4.53 -1.54
N LEU A 113 15.98 -4.35 -0.31
CA LEU A 113 16.33 -3.23 0.56
C LEU A 113 17.82 -3.25 0.91
N GLU A 114 18.36 -4.40 1.30
CA GLU A 114 19.80 -4.56 1.57
C GLU A 114 20.64 -4.17 0.34
N ARG A 115 20.25 -4.62 -0.86
CA ARG A 115 20.96 -4.26 -2.10
C ARG A 115 20.91 -2.76 -2.40
N ARG A 116 19.78 -2.10 -2.12
CA ARG A 116 19.53 -0.71 -2.53
C ARG A 116 20.01 0.31 -1.51
N CYS A 117 19.88 -0.01 -0.22
CA CYS A 117 20.12 0.90 0.89
C CYS A 117 21.38 0.53 1.68
N GLY A 118 21.87 -0.70 1.56
CA GLY A 118 22.99 -1.22 2.32
C GLY A 118 22.66 -1.53 3.79
N PRO A 119 23.65 -2.07 4.53
CA PRO A 119 23.48 -2.41 5.94
C PRO A 119 23.07 -1.19 6.77
N GLY A 120 21.98 -1.32 7.54
CA GLY A 120 21.45 -0.25 8.39
C GLY A 120 20.67 0.86 7.66
N GLY A 121 20.58 0.79 6.32
CA GLY A 121 19.87 1.74 5.48
C GLY A 121 18.34 1.54 5.41
N TYR A 122 17.81 0.57 6.14
CA TYR A 122 16.37 0.29 6.23
C TYR A 122 16.06 -0.39 7.57
N ASP A 123 14.80 -0.32 7.99
CA ASP A 123 14.27 -1.03 9.15
C ASP A 123 13.16 -1.99 8.72
N TYR A 124 12.86 -2.98 9.57
CA TYR A 124 11.74 -3.87 9.34
C TYR A 124 11.12 -4.38 10.64
N LEU A 125 9.84 -4.77 10.57
CA LEU A 125 9.10 -5.43 11.64
C LEU A 125 8.45 -6.70 11.09
N MET A 126 8.76 -7.84 11.72
CA MET A 126 8.17 -9.13 11.39
C MET A 126 7.10 -9.49 12.42
N MET A 127 5.84 -9.30 12.07
CA MET A 127 4.69 -9.81 12.80
C MET A 127 4.61 -11.33 12.60
N VAL A 128 4.68 -12.09 13.69
CA VAL A 128 4.41 -13.52 13.71
C VAL A 128 2.89 -13.68 13.77
N GLY A 129 2.29 -14.42 12.84
CA GLY A 129 0.85 -14.68 12.84
C GLY A 129 0.40 -15.45 14.09
N ASP A 130 -0.90 -15.37 14.40
CA ASP A 130 -1.47 -16.16 15.49
C ASP A 130 -1.19 -17.66 15.27
N PRO A 131 -0.83 -18.42 16.32
CA PRO A 131 -0.69 -19.86 16.20
C PRO A 131 -2.02 -20.44 15.71
N VAL A 132 -1.96 -21.17 14.58
CA VAL A 132 -3.09 -21.96 14.10
C VAL A 132 -3.53 -22.87 15.24
N LYS A 133 -4.72 -22.63 15.81
CA LYS A 133 -5.34 -23.60 16.71
C LYS A 133 -5.60 -24.84 15.88
N LEU A 134 -4.77 -25.87 16.04
CA LEU A 134 -5.08 -27.22 15.61
C LEU A 134 -6.28 -27.67 16.46
N SER A 135 -7.48 -27.60 15.89
CA SER A 135 -8.63 -28.30 16.45
C SER A 135 -8.38 -29.79 16.29
N GLY A 136 -8.05 -30.45 17.40
CA GLY A 136 -8.13 -31.91 17.54
C GLY A 136 -9.55 -32.37 17.82
#